data_AF-A0A3E1HD58-F1
#
_entry.id   AF-A0A3E1HD58-F1
#
_cell.length_a   1.000
_cell.length_b   1.000
_cell.length_c   1.000
_cell.angle_alpha   90.00
_cell.angle_beta   90.00
_cell.angle_gamma   90.00
#
_symmetry.space_group_name_H-M   'P 1'
#
loop_
_entity.id
_entity.type
_entity.pdbx_description
1 polymer ?
#
loop_
_entity_poly.entity_id
_entity_poly.type
_entity_poly.pdbx_seq_one_letter_code
_entity_poly.pdbx_strand_id
1 'polypeptide(L)'
;MSNIEPALTGQDVVEAFKSDVENFFEARHGFELRIETAGDDPTCRGSGPTARIQLPETMMGHSVESFTDVALLLLVLGHETAHYLHRHNEHYDESALEYRALEVWADYFGTKVAMVVMTLGEKTLRCFGNLSGATNTGSRLDALASALANLSGSYFNITSPKYPSASERVSTCIRGMLSFFEVQFGLQAGAEGGEAAYRKAMQPRTIVERALKLQMRLYGNSTLGSLADTSPRQDCEYSELKIIAAIHRKIQNGQPALFEGLKPLQSQWLSLNYDLPDELQAAIAKKRRELLKKTLEDMDISHG
;
A
#
# COMPACT_ATOMS: atom_id res chain seq x y z
N MET A 1 -21.89 -11.99 -34.33
CA MET A 1 -22.31 -11.81 -32.92
C MET A 1 -21.10 -11.29 -32.18
N SER A 2 -21.13 -10.03 -31.72
CA SER A 2 -20.07 -9.49 -30.88
C SER A 2 -20.16 -10.16 -29.52
N ASN A 3 -19.13 -10.89 -29.11
CA ASN A 3 -19.01 -11.35 -27.73
C ASN A 3 -18.89 -10.10 -26.85
N ILE A 4 -19.95 -9.79 -26.11
CA ILE A 4 -19.89 -8.77 -25.06
C ILE A 4 -19.10 -9.42 -23.93
N GLU A 5 -17.88 -8.95 -23.71
CA GLU A 5 -17.13 -9.35 -22.52
C GLU A 5 -17.92 -8.94 -21.27
N PRO A 6 -18.03 -9.82 -20.26
CA PRO A 6 -18.71 -9.47 -19.02
C PRO A 6 -18.06 -8.24 -18.38
N ALA A 7 -18.89 -7.37 -17.81
CA ALA A 7 -18.41 -6.17 -17.12
C ALA A 7 -17.55 -6.57 -15.91
N LEU A 8 -16.44 -5.86 -15.72
CA LEU A 8 -15.56 -6.05 -14.57
C LEU A 8 -16.28 -5.62 -13.29
N THR A 9 -16.17 -6.42 -12.23
CA THR A 9 -16.80 -6.18 -10.93
C THR A 9 -15.77 -6.00 -9.81
N GLY A 10 -16.22 -5.51 -8.66
CA GLY A 10 -15.40 -5.44 -7.45
C GLY A 10 -14.85 -6.80 -7.04
N GLN A 11 -15.65 -7.87 -7.19
CA GLN A 11 -15.21 -9.24 -6.92
C GLN A 11 -14.01 -9.64 -7.78
N ASP A 12 -14.02 -9.31 -9.07
CA ASP A 12 -12.89 -9.62 -9.98
C ASP A 12 -11.60 -8.94 -9.52
N VAL A 13 -11.69 -7.67 -9.08
CA VAL A 13 -10.56 -6.90 -8.55
C VAL A 13 -10.06 -7.51 -7.24
N VAL A 14 -10.96 -7.91 -6.33
CA VAL A 14 -10.63 -8.53 -5.04
C VAL A 14 -9.92 -9.87 -5.23
N GLU A 15 -10.41 -10.72 -6.14
CA GLU A 15 -9.80 -12.01 -6.43
C GLU A 15 -8.41 -11.86 -7.06
N ALA A 16 -8.26 -10.89 -7.98
CA ALA A 16 -6.97 -10.54 -8.55
C ALA A 16 -5.99 -10.05 -7.48
N PHE A 17 -6.42 -9.11 -6.64
CA PHE A 17 -5.62 -8.57 -5.53
C PHE A 17 -5.19 -9.67 -4.56
N LYS A 18 -6.13 -10.50 -4.09
CA LYS A 18 -5.86 -11.62 -3.18
C LYS A 18 -4.77 -12.52 -3.75
N SER A 19 -4.93 -12.93 -5.00
CA SER A 19 -3.98 -13.83 -5.62
C SER A 19 -2.60 -13.18 -5.82
N ASP A 20 -2.53 -11.89 -6.13
CA ASP A 20 -1.25 -11.20 -6.29
C ASP A 20 -0.53 -11.02 -4.96
N VAL A 21 -1.27 -10.66 -3.89
CA VAL A 21 -0.70 -10.58 -2.54
C VAL A 21 -0.22 -11.95 -2.06
N GLU A 22 -0.97 -13.02 -2.29
CA GLU A 22 -0.52 -14.38 -1.96
C GLU A 22 0.75 -14.76 -2.73
N ASN A 23 0.83 -14.37 -4.00
CA ASN A 23 2.01 -14.56 -4.83
C ASN A 23 3.21 -13.70 -4.42
N PHE A 24 3.05 -12.71 -3.53
CA PHE A 24 4.18 -12.00 -2.94
C PHE A 24 4.95 -12.83 -1.93
N PHE A 25 4.37 -13.93 -1.47
CA PHE A 25 5.00 -14.88 -0.57
C PHE A 25 5.49 -16.12 -1.34
N GLU A 26 6.53 -16.75 -0.84
CA GLU A 26 7.03 -18.01 -1.35
C GLU A 26 6.03 -19.14 -1.04
N ALA A 27 5.67 -19.92 -2.06
CA ALA A 27 4.63 -20.96 -1.96
C ALA A 27 4.84 -21.95 -0.81
N ARG A 28 6.10 -22.27 -0.46
CA ARG A 28 6.45 -23.18 0.63
C ARG A 28 5.99 -22.70 2.02
N HIS A 29 5.74 -21.40 2.20
CA HIS A 29 5.26 -20.84 3.46
C HIS A 29 3.73 -20.87 3.56
N GLY A 30 3.00 -21.22 2.49
CA GLY A 30 1.55 -21.42 2.53
C GLY A 30 0.76 -20.19 3.00
N PHE A 31 1.25 -18.98 2.70
CA PHE A 31 0.54 -17.75 3.06
C PHE A 31 -0.79 -17.69 2.32
N GLU A 32 -1.85 -17.39 3.07
CA GLU A 32 -3.23 -17.27 2.58
C GLU A 32 -3.78 -15.93 3.08
N LEU A 33 -4.32 -15.12 2.16
CA LEU A 33 -5.06 -13.91 2.50
C LEU A 33 -6.55 -14.23 2.50
N ARG A 34 -7.15 -14.31 3.69
CA ARG A 34 -8.56 -14.67 3.81
C ARG A 34 -9.45 -13.46 3.63
N ILE A 35 -10.33 -13.53 2.64
CA ILE A 35 -11.32 -12.49 2.33
C ILE A 35 -12.69 -13.16 2.24
N GLU A 36 -13.70 -12.58 2.88
CA GLU A 36 -15.09 -13.03 2.81
C GLU A 36 -16.05 -11.87 2.58
N THR A 37 -17.19 -12.15 1.95
CA THR A 37 -18.27 -11.18 1.80
C THR A 37 -19.13 -11.17 3.06
N ALA A 38 -19.04 -10.11 3.87
CA ALA A 38 -19.78 -9.96 5.12
C ALA A 38 -19.75 -8.50 5.61
N GLY A 39 -20.75 -8.14 6.43
CA GLY A 39 -20.82 -6.83 7.08
C GLY A 39 -21.22 -5.68 6.14
N ASP A 40 -21.28 -4.48 6.71
CA ASP A 40 -21.68 -3.25 6.01
C ASP A 40 -20.47 -2.41 5.56
N ASP A 41 -19.35 -2.55 6.27
CA ASP A 41 -18.09 -1.82 6.02
C ASP A 41 -16.92 -2.80 5.86
N PRO A 42 -15.92 -2.47 5.02
CA PRO A 42 -14.66 -3.21 4.97
C PRO A 42 -14.00 -3.23 6.35
N THR A 43 -13.55 -4.40 6.79
CA THR A 43 -12.87 -4.55 8.08
C THR A 43 -12.10 -5.85 8.20
N CYS A 44 -10.90 -5.80 8.77
CA CYS A 44 -10.17 -6.97 9.22
C CYS A 44 -10.73 -7.44 10.56
N ARG A 45 -11.14 -8.71 10.67
CA ARG A 45 -11.68 -9.33 11.89
C ARG A 45 -10.99 -10.62 12.28
N GLY A 46 -11.11 -10.96 13.56
CA GLY A 46 -10.52 -12.18 14.12
C GLY A 46 -9.02 -12.03 14.39
N SER A 47 -8.42 -13.09 14.90
CA SER A 47 -7.00 -13.15 15.27
C SER A 47 -6.41 -14.53 14.92
N GLY A 48 -5.09 -14.59 14.75
CA GLY A 48 -4.36 -15.81 14.41
C GLY A 48 -5.04 -16.59 13.27
N PRO A 49 -5.34 -17.90 13.45
CA PRO A 49 -5.99 -18.72 12.43
C PRO A 49 -7.43 -18.34 12.06
N THR A 50 -8.02 -17.30 12.67
CA THR A 50 -9.39 -16.83 12.35
C THR A 50 -9.41 -15.42 11.74
N ALA A 51 -8.23 -14.82 11.59
CA ALA A 51 -8.06 -13.53 10.93
C ALA A 51 -8.57 -13.60 9.50
N ARG A 52 -9.32 -12.57 9.08
CA ARG A 52 -9.89 -12.44 7.73
C ARG A 52 -10.32 -11.00 7.47
N ILE A 53 -10.34 -10.61 6.21
CA ILE A 53 -10.91 -9.34 5.74
C ILE A 53 -12.36 -9.60 5.36
N GLN A 54 -13.27 -8.81 5.90
CA GLN A 54 -14.68 -8.80 5.54
C GLN A 54 -14.93 -7.62 4.60
N LEU A 55 -15.61 -7.86 3.48
CA LEU A 55 -16.00 -6.84 2.51
C LEU A 55 -17.52 -6.87 2.30
N PRO A 56 -18.18 -5.71 2.19
CA PRO A 56 -19.63 -5.68 2.00
C PRO A 56 -20.02 -6.14 0.58
N GLU A 57 -21.20 -6.73 0.45
CA GLU A 57 -21.73 -7.22 -0.84
C GLU A 57 -21.83 -6.09 -1.89
N THR A 58 -22.11 -4.86 -1.45
CA THR A 58 -22.14 -3.67 -2.30
C THR A 58 -20.79 -3.35 -2.93
N MET A 59 -19.68 -3.59 -2.23
CA MET A 59 -18.32 -3.43 -2.76
C MET A 59 -17.98 -4.55 -3.74
N MET A 60 -18.37 -5.79 -3.41
CA MET A 60 -18.12 -6.97 -4.27
C MET A 60 -18.90 -6.89 -5.59
N GLY A 61 -20.15 -6.45 -5.54
CA GLY A 61 -21.02 -6.30 -6.72
C GLY A 61 -20.85 -4.99 -7.50
N HIS A 62 -19.95 -4.10 -7.07
CA HIS A 62 -19.75 -2.81 -7.73
C HIS A 62 -19.22 -2.98 -9.16
N SER A 63 -19.82 -2.29 -10.13
CA SER A 63 -19.33 -2.22 -11.51
C SER A 63 -18.06 -1.38 -11.58
N VAL A 64 -16.99 -1.91 -12.15
CA VAL A 64 -15.69 -1.24 -12.26
C VAL A 64 -15.53 -0.70 -13.67
N GLU A 65 -15.61 0.62 -13.82
CA GLU A 65 -15.68 1.28 -15.13
C GLU A 65 -14.42 2.10 -15.46
N SER A 66 -13.59 2.37 -14.45
CA SER A 66 -12.41 3.23 -14.57
C SER A 66 -11.24 2.75 -13.71
N PHE A 67 -10.05 3.25 -14.03
CA PHE A 67 -8.89 3.04 -13.16
C PHE A 67 -9.07 3.67 -11.76
N THR A 68 -9.89 4.73 -11.64
CA THR A 68 -10.22 5.34 -10.35
C THR A 68 -10.96 4.35 -9.44
N ASP A 69 -11.90 3.57 -9.99
CA ASP A 69 -12.67 2.58 -9.22
C ASP A 69 -11.76 1.46 -8.72
N VAL A 70 -10.89 0.97 -9.61
CA VAL A 70 -9.86 -0.01 -9.24
C VAL A 70 -8.93 0.56 -8.16
N ALA A 71 -8.46 1.80 -8.33
CA ALA A 71 -7.57 2.42 -7.35
C ALA A 71 -8.23 2.60 -5.98
N LEU A 72 -9.51 2.97 -5.95
CA LEU A 72 -10.28 3.07 -4.71
C LEU A 72 -10.40 1.71 -4.01
N LEU A 73 -10.79 0.66 -4.74
CA LEU A 73 -10.88 -0.70 -4.20
C LEU A 73 -9.53 -1.18 -3.65
N LEU A 74 -8.44 -0.95 -4.39
CA LEU A 74 -7.10 -1.37 -3.99
C LEU A 74 -6.58 -0.60 -2.77
N LEU A 75 -6.92 0.69 -2.61
CA LEU A 75 -6.58 1.45 -1.41
C LEU A 75 -7.29 0.90 -0.16
N VAL A 76 -8.58 0.59 -0.28
CA VAL A 76 -9.36 -0.05 0.80
C VAL A 76 -8.80 -1.44 1.14
N LEU A 77 -8.59 -2.29 0.13
CA LEU A 77 -8.01 -3.62 0.31
C LEU A 77 -6.60 -3.57 0.90
N GLY A 78 -5.80 -2.61 0.46
CA GLY A 78 -4.47 -2.35 0.99
C GLY A 78 -4.52 -2.03 2.48
N HIS A 79 -5.40 -1.13 2.90
CA HIS A 79 -5.61 -0.77 4.30
C HIS A 79 -5.98 -2.00 5.15
N GLU A 80 -6.99 -2.77 4.74
CA GLU A 80 -7.39 -3.98 5.49
C GLU A 80 -6.30 -5.06 5.50
N THR A 81 -5.54 -5.17 4.41
CA THR A 81 -4.38 -6.06 4.32
C THR A 81 -3.26 -5.61 5.24
N ALA A 82 -3.11 -4.32 5.50
CA ALA A 82 -2.16 -3.83 6.51
C ALA A 82 -2.56 -4.31 7.91
N HIS A 83 -3.83 -4.21 8.30
CA HIS A 83 -4.31 -4.78 9.56
C HIS A 83 -4.06 -6.30 9.64
N TYR A 84 -4.31 -7.02 8.54
CA TYR A 84 -4.07 -8.47 8.45
C TYR A 84 -2.58 -8.82 8.59
N LEU A 85 -1.72 -8.24 7.76
CA LEU A 85 -0.27 -8.52 7.72
C LEU A 85 0.46 -8.06 8.99
N HIS A 86 -0.04 -7.01 9.64
CA HIS A 86 0.53 -6.54 10.89
C HIS A 86 -0.14 -7.12 12.14
N ARG A 87 -1.16 -7.97 11.95
CA ARG A 87 -1.95 -8.58 13.02
C ARG A 87 -2.44 -7.55 14.05
N HIS A 88 -2.88 -6.38 13.58
CA HIS A 88 -3.34 -5.31 14.46
C HIS A 88 -4.47 -5.77 15.39
N ASN A 89 -5.31 -6.71 14.95
CA ASN A 89 -6.38 -7.30 15.75
C ASN A 89 -5.90 -8.19 16.91
N GLU A 90 -4.61 -8.53 16.98
CA GLU A 90 -4.01 -9.23 18.12
C GLU A 90 -3.57 -8.26 19.22
N HIS A 91 -3.55 -6.96 18.94
CA HIS A 91 -3.32 -5.91 19.92
C HIS A 91 -4.65 -5.43 20.50
N TYR A 92 -4.67 -5.22 21.81
CA TYR A 92 -5.80 -4.59 22.49
C TYR A 92 -5.43 -3.13 22.76
N ASP A 93 -6.17 -2.20 22.16
CA ASP A 93 -5.88 -0.78 22.28
C ASP A 93 -6.10 -0.30 23.72
N GLU A 94 -5.04 0.22 24.34
CA GLU A 94 -5.10 0.76 25.70
C GLU A 94 -5.55 2.23 25.70
N SER A 95 -5.52 2.90 24.53
CA SER A 95 -5.93 4.30 24.40
C SER A 95 -6.44 4.64 22.99
N ALA A 96 -7.17 5.75 22.87
CA ALA A 96 -7.57 6.30 21.57
C ALA A 96 -6.36 6.69 20.70
N LEU A 97 -5.22 7.04 21.30
CA LEU A 97 -4.00 7.36 20.58
C LEU A 97 -3.37 6.11 19.95
N GLU A 98 -3.41 4.96 20.63
CA GLU A 98 -2.94 3.70 20.04
C GLU A 98 -3.80 3.28 18.85
N TYR A 99 -5.11 3.30 19.03
CA TYR A 99 -6.07 3.01 17.95
C TYR A 99 -5.79 3.88 16.73
N ARG A 100 -5.72 5.20 16.93
CA ARG A 100 -5.40 6.18 15.88
C ARG A 100 -4.07 5.88 15.20
N ALA A 101 -3.03 5.53 15.96
CA ALA A 101 -1.72 5.23 15.42
C ALA A 101 -1.73 3.96 14.56
N LEU A 102 -2.52 2.93 14.92
CA LEU A 102 -2.71 1.74 14.10
C LEU A 102 -3.44 2.04 12.78
N GLU A 103 -4.46 2.90 12.81
CA GLU A 103 -5.19 3.35 11.61
C GLU A 103 -4.28 4.16 10.66
N VAL A 104 -3.49 5.09 11.21
CA VAL A 104 -2.47 5.84 10.44
C VAL A 104 -1.44 4.89 9.83
N TRP A 105 -0.98 3.90 10.58
CA TRP A 105 -0.08 2.89 10.02
C TRP A 105 -0.74 2.10 8.89
N ALA A 106 -2.00 1.70 9.07
CA ALA A 106 -2.74 0.95 8.06
C ALA A 106 -2.98 1.76 6.78
N ASP A 107 -3.27 3.05 6.87
CA ASP A 107 -3.34 3.96 5.72
C ASP A 107 -1.99 4.05 4.98
N TYR A 108 -0.91 4.26 5.73
CA TYR A 108 0.44 4.38 5.18
C TYR A 108 0.91 3.09 4.50
N PHE A 109 0.88 1.97 5.24
CA PHE A 109 1.36 0.68 4.76
C PHE A 109 0.42 0.09 3.72
N GLY A 110 -0.89 0.23 3.94
CA GLY A 110 -1.91 -0.25 3.02
C GLY A 110 -1.85 0.44 1.67
N THR A 111 -1.57 1.74 1.64
CA THR A 111 -1.31 2.45 0.38
C THR A 111 -0.07 1.87 -0.33
N LYS A 112 0.98 1.49 0.40
CA LYS A 112 2.13 0.81 -0.21
C LYS A 112 1.76 -0.55 -0.78
N VAL A 113 0.94 -1.35 -0.08
CA VAL A 113 0.42 -2.62 -0.60
C VAL A 113 -0.32 -2.38 -1.92
N ALA A 114 -1.25 -1.41 -1.96
CA ALA A 114 -2.00 -1.06 -3.16
C ALA A 114 -1.05 -0.69 -4.33
N MET A 115 -0.07 0.18 -4.09
CA MET A 115 0.89 0.60 -5.12
C MET A 115 1.77 -0.56 -5.62
N VAL A 116 2.19 -1.46 -4.73
CA VAL A 116 2.98 -2.65 -5.10
C VAL A 116 2.14 -3.61 -5.93
N VAL A 117 0.88 -3.86 -5.57
CA VAL A 117 -0.03 -4.70 -6.37
C VAL A 117 -0.33 -4.08 -7.73
N MET A 118 -0.57 -2.76 -7.81
CA MET A 118 -0.75 -2.07 -9.10
C MET A 118 0.49 -2.13 -10.00
N THR A 119 1.68 -2.36 -9.43
CA THR A 119 2.94 -2.32 -10.18
C THR A 119 3.45 -3.71 -10.53
N LEU A 120 3.33 -4.68 -9.62
CA LEU A 120 3.90 -6.02 -9.72
C LEU A 120 2.84 -7.14 -9.77
N GLY A 121 1.58 -6.83 -9.48
CA GLY A 121 0.48 -7.79 -9.49
C GLY A 121 0.00 -8.05 -10.91
N GLU A 122 0.38 -9.20 -11.47
CA GLU A 122 0.03 -9.54 -12.86
C GLU A 122 -1.48 -9.66 -13.07
N LYS A 123 -2.23 -10.16 -12.09
CA LYS A 123 -3.67 -10.33 -12.21
C LYS A 123 -4.38 -8.99 -12.07
N THR A 124 -3.97 -8.18 -11.10
CA THR A 124 -4.50 -6.83 -10.90
C THR A 124 -4.21 -5.94 -12.10
N LEU A 125 -3.01 -6.01 -12.70
CA LEU A 125 -2.69 -5.29 -13.93
C LEU A 125 -3.64 -5.62 -15.08
N ARG A 126 -4.10 -6.87 -15.20
CA ARG A 126 -5.08 -7.28 -16.23
C ARG A 126 -6.45 -6.66 -16.01
N CYS A 127 -6.85 -6.42 -14.76
CA CYS A 127 -8.14 -5.78 -14.46
C CYS A 127 -8.22 -4.36 -15.03
N PHE A 128 -7.12 -3.60 -15.08
CA PHE A 128 -7.18 -2.20 -15.48
C PHE A 128 -6.40 -1.83 -16.75
N GLY A 129 -5.70 -2.77 -17.39
CA GLY A 129 -4.87 -2.49 -18.56
C GLY A 129 -5.58 -1.74 -19.70
N ASN A 130 -6.90 -1.97 -19.85
CA ASN A 130 -7.74 -1.35 -20.88
C ASN A 130 -8.70 -0.26 -20.35
N LEU A 131 -8.67 0.03 -19.05
CA LEU A 131 -9.60 1.00 -18.46
C LEU A 131 -9.17 2.44 -18.74
N SER A 132 -10.15 3.34 -18.73
CA SER A 132 -9.88 4.78 -18.80
C SER A 132 -8.99 5.22 -17.62
N GLY A 133 -8.03 6.11 -17.90
CA GLY A 133 -7.05 6.57 -16.90
C GLY A 133 -5.83 5.66 -16.71
N ALA A 134 -5.81 4.44 -17.25
CA ALA A 134 -4.71 3.49 -17.08
C ALA A 134 -3.54 3.66 -18.07
N THR A 135 -3.66 4.50 -19.09
CA THR A 135 -2.76 4.47 -20.27
C THR A 135 -1.43 5.21 -20.10
N ASN A 136 -1.35 6.22 -19.24
CA ASN A 136 -0.11 6.95 -18.98
C ASN A 136 0.04 7.31 -17.50
N THR A 137 1.29 7.51 -17.06
CA THR A 137 1.63 7.81 -15.66
C THR A 137 0.89 9.02 -15.12
N GLY A 138 0.71 10.06 -15.93
CA GLY A 138 0.01 11.26 -15.50
C GLY A 138 -1.45 10.99 -15.16
N SER A 139 -2.18 10.38 -16.09
CA SER A 139 -3.59 10.02 -15.88
C SER A 139 -3.79 9.04 -14.72
N ARG A 140 -2.85 8.12 -14.49
CA ARG A 140 -2.88 7.23 -13.31
C ARG A 140 -2.76 8.01 -12.01
N LEU A 141 -1.86 9.00 -11.94
CA LEU A 141 -1.71 9.85 -10.76
C LEU A 141 -2.96 10.70 -10.52
N ASP A 142 -3.59 11.19 -11.58
CA ASP A 142 -4.80 12.00 -11.47
C ASP A 142 -5.98 11.13 -10.98
N ALA A 143 -6.11 9.90 -11.48
CA ALA A 143 -7.07 8.91 -11.00
C ALA A 143 -6.82 8.48 -9.54
N LEU A 144 -5.55 8.30 -9.13
CA LEU A 144 -5.20 8.03 -7.74
C LEU A 144 -5.60 9.20 -6.83
N ALA A 145 -5.42 10.45 -7.27
CA ALA A 145 -5.88 11.62 -6.52
C ALA A 145 -7.41 11.62 -6.36
N SER A 146 -8.16 11.30 -7.42
CA SER A 146 -9.61 11.16 -7.36
C SER A 146 -10.05 10.01 -6.45
N ALA A 147 -9.35 8.86 -6.48
CA ALA A 147 -9.62 7.74 -5.60
C ALA A 147 -9.40 8.10 -4.12
N LEU A 148 -8.31 8.83 -3.80
CA LEU A 148 -8.06 9.34 -2.44
C LEU A 148 -9.14 10.32 -1.99
N ALA A 149 -9.62 11.19 -2.87
CA ALA A 149 -10.71 12.09 -2.54
C ALA A 149 -12.02 11.32 -2.29
N ASN A 150 -12.34 10.31 -3.10
CA ASN A 150 -13.49 9.43 -2.87
C ASN A 150 -13.37 8.69 -1.54
N LEU A 151 -12.20 8.13 -1.23
CA LEU A 151 -11.91 7.45 0.03
C LEU A 151 -12.20 8.37 1.23
N SER A 152 -11.79 9.65 1.13
CA SER A 152 -11.99 10.65 2.18
C SER A 152 -13.46 10.97 2.46
N GLY A 153 -14.33 10.87 1.45
CA GLY A 153 -15.76 11.19 1.56
C GLY A 153 -16.67 9.99 1.82
N SER A 154 -16.15 8.76 1.74
CA SER A 154 -16.96 7.53 1.83
C SER A 154 -16.50 6.57 2.92
N TYR A 155 -15.23 6.14 2.90
CA TYR A 155 -14.73 5.07 3.79
C TYR A 155 -14.11 5.61 5.09
N PHE A 156 -13.66 6.86 5.13
CA PHE A 156 -13.08 7.42 6.35
C PHE A 156 -14.16 7.80 7.35
N ASN A 157 -14.16 7.13 8.51
CA ASN A 157 -15.00 7.54 9.63
C ASN A 157 -14.50 8.84 10.24
N ILE A 158 -15.14 9.95 9.88
CA ILE A 158 -14.83 11.29 10.40
C ILE A 158 -15.67 11.70 11.62
N THR A 159 -16.60 10.84 12.04
CA THR A 159 -17.57 11.16 13.10
C THR A 159 -17.07 10.83 14.50
N SER A 160 -16.20 9.82 14.61
CA SER A 160 -15.67 9.37 15.88
C SER A 160 -14.30 10.03 16.15
N PRO A 161 -14.09 10.62 17.35
CA PRO A 161 -12.82 11.24 17.70
C PRO A 161 -11.67 10.24 17.87
N LYS A 162 -11.96 8.93 17.80
CA LYS A 162 -10.95 7.87 17.80
C LYS A 162 -10.17 7.81 16.49
N TYR A 163 -10.77 8.26 15.38
CA TYR A 163 -10.12 8.24 14.08
C TYR A 163 -9.37 9.54 13.80
N PRO A 164 -8.28 9.50 13.00
CA PRO A 164 -7.70 10.71 12.44
C PRO A 164 -8.69 11.41 11.51
N SER A 165 -8.50 12.71 11.29
CA SER A 165 -9.33 13.45 10.33
C SER A 165 -9.12 12.92 8.90
N ALA A 166 -10.11 13.09 8.00
CA ALA A 166 -9.97 12.63 6.62
C ALA A 166 -8.74 13.23 5.91
N SER A 167 -8.43 14.50 6.15
CA SER A 167 -7.23 15.16 5.60
C SER A 167 -5.93 14.52 6.08
N GLU A 168 -5.88 14.18 7.36
CA GLU A 168 -4.73 13.50 7.94
C GLU A 168 -4.55 12.07 7.39
N ARG A 169 -5.64 11.33 7.24
CA ARG A 169 -5.62 9.99 6.62
C ARG A 169 -5.19 10.06 5.15
N VAL A 170 -5.72 11.01 4.38
CA VAL A 170 -5.29 11.26 2.98
C VAL A 170 -3.80 11.61 2.93
N SER A 171 -3.33 12.51 3.77
CA SER A 171 -1.91 12.89 3.85
C SER A 171 -1.03 11.67 4.15
N THR A 172 -1.50 10.80 5.04
CA THR A 172 -0.85 9.54 5.39
C THR A 172 -0.78 8.57 4.20
N CYS A 173 -1.87 8.41 3.44
CA CYS A 173 -1.85 7.64 2.19
C CYS A 173 -0.83 8.21 1.19
N ILE A 174 -0.78 9.54 1.02
CA ILE A 174 0.23 10.19 0.15
C ILE A 174 1.65 9.90 0.63
N ARG A 175 1.91 9.91 1.94
CA ARG A 175 3.21 9.49 2.51
C ARG A 175 3.52 8.03 2.17
N GLY A 176 2.52 7.15 2.15
CA GLY A 176 2.64 5.77 1.66
C GLY A 176 3.06 5.71 0.19
N MET A 177 2.39 6.47 -0.69
CA MET A 177 2.75 6.56 -2.11
C MET A 177 4.16 7.10 -2.32
N LEU A 178 4.55 8.15 -1.58
CA LEU A 178 5.88 8.73 -1.62
C LEU A 178 6.94 7.69 -1.27
N SER A 179 6.74 6.97 -0.15
CA SER A 179 7.64 5.90 0.26
C SER A 179 7.75 4.80 -0.80
N PHE A 180 6.65 4.45 -1.47
CA PHE A 180 6.67 3.52 -2.59
C PHE A 180 7.53 4.03 -3.76
N PHE A 181 7.29 5.27 -4.20
CA PHE A 181 8.00 5.86 -5.33
C PHE A 181 9.49 6.08 -5.06
N GLU A 182 9.87 6.43 -3.83
CA GLU A 182 11.27 6.57 -3.45
C GLU A 182 12.05 5.28 -3.68
N VAL A 183 11.50 4.14 -3.23
CA VAL A 183 12.08 2.82 -3.50
C VAL A 183 12.11 2.59 -5.01
N GLN A 184 10.98 2.75 -5.71
CA GLN A 184 10.87 2.51 -7.15
C GLN A 184 11.90 3.31 -7.97
N PHE A 185 12.05 4.61 -7.70
CA PHE A 185 13.03 5.46 -8.40
C PHE A 185 14.47 5.05 -8.09
N GLY A 186 14.75 4.67 -6.85
CA GLY A 186 16.04 4.10 -6.49
C GLY A 186 16.35 2.85 -7.32
N LEU A 187 15.40 1.90 -7.34
CA LEU A 187 15.52 0.65 -8.08
C LEU A 187 15.76 0.88 -9.58
N GLN A 188 14.94 1.73 -10.21
CA GLN A 188 15.04 2.04 -11.63
C GLN A 188 16.38 2.72 -11.96
N ALA A 189 16.80 3.73 -11.19
CA ALA A 189 18.08 4.39 -11.42
C ALA A 189 19.27 3.43 -11.26
N GLY A 190 19.18 2.51 -10.29
CA GLY A 190 20.17 1.45 -10.10
C GLY A 190 20.24 0.48 -11.28
N ALA A 191 19.09 0.15 -11.87
CA ALA A 191 18.99 -0.69 -13.07
C ALA A 191 19.66 -0.03 -14.28
N GLU A 192 19.32 1.23 -14.53
CA GLU A 192 19.74 1.96 -15.75
C GLU A 192 21.20 2.44 -15.69
N GLY A 193 21.70 2.79 -14.51
CA GLY A 193 23.00 3.47 -14.36
C GLY A 193 23.87 2.95 -13.21
N GLY A 194 23.53 1.80 -12.64
CA GLY A 194 24.30 1.17 -11.56
C GLY A 194 24.31 1.96 -10.25
N GLU A 195 25.32 1.69 -9.42
CA GLU A 195 25.37 2.23 -8.04
C GLU A 195 25.45 3.76 -7.98
N ALA A 196 26.17 4.39 -8.91
CA ALA A 196 26.31 5.84 -8.94
C ALA A 196 24.97 6.53 -9.22
N ALA A 197 24.18 6.00 -10.16
CA ALA A 197 22.84 6.50 -10.48
C ALA A 197 21.86 6.27 -9.32
N TYR A 198 21.89 5.09 -8.69
CA TYR A 198 21.13 4.82 -7.46
C TYR A 198 21.45 5.85 -6.37
N ARG A 199 22.73 6.05 -6.05
CA ARG A 199 23.16 7.00 -4.99
C ARG A 199 22.69 8.42 -5.30
N LYS A 200 22.77 8.84 -6.57
CA LYS A 200 22.25 10.14 -7.03
C LYS A 200 20.73 10.23 -6.85
N ALA A 201 19.98 9.20 -7.24
CA ALA A 201 18.54 9.16 -7.08
C ALA A 201 18.10 9.20 -5.62
N MET A 202 18.90 8.67 -4.70
CA MET A 202 18.66 8.66 -3.25
C MET A 202 19.25 9.86 -2.49
N GLN A 203 19.74 10.89 -3.19
CA GLN A 203 20.17 12.12 -2.52
C GLN A 203 18.97 12.85 -1.88
N PRO A 204 19.10 13.39 -0.65
CA PRO A 204 18.01 14.07 0.04
C PRO A 204 17.34 15.17 -0.79
N ARG A 205 18.14 15.98 -1.51
CA ARG A 205 17.63 17.03 -2.39
C ARG A 205 16.71 16.48 -3.47
N THR A 206 17.11 15.38 -4.11
CA THR A 206 16.33 14.75 -5.19
C THR A 206 15.06 14.10 -4.66
N ILE A 207 15.13 13.49 -3.48
CA ILE A 207 13.96 12.93 -2.79
C ILE A 207 12.93 14.03 -2.50
N VAL A 208 13.36 15.12 -1.85
CA VAL A 208 12.49 16.25 -1.51
C VAL A 208 11.86 16.87 -2.77
N GLU A 209 12.65 17.06 -3.83
CA GLU A 209 12.13 17.62 -5.09
C GLU A 209 11.04 16.74 -5.71
N ARG A 210 11.25 15.42 -5.78
CA ARG A 210 10.24 14.49 -6.31
C ARG A 210 9.01 14.42 -5.42
N ALA A 211 9.21 14.45 -4.11
CA ALA A 211 8.12 14.43 -3.14
C ALA A 211 7.22 15.65 -3.32
N LEU A 212 7.82 16.83 -3.41
CA LEU A 212 7.10 18.08 -3.66
C LEU A 212 6.34 18.04 -4.99
N LYS A 213 6.98 17.56 -6.07
CA LYS A 213 6.31 17.44 -7.38
C LYS A 213 5.12 16.48 -7.35
N LEU A 214 5.24 15.35 -6.67
CA LEU A 214 4.14 14.40 -6.52
C LEU A 214 3.00 15.03 -5.70
N GLN A 215 3.30 15.62 -4.55
CA GLN A 215 2.31 16.30 -3.71
C GLN A 215 1.60 17.42 -4.47
N MET A 216 2.35 18.28 -5.18
CA MET A 216 1.77 19.35 -5.98
C MET A 216 0.85 18.81 -7.08
N ARG A 217 1.18 17.67 -7.69
CA ARG A 217 0.28 17.04 -8.67
C ARG A 217 -0.99 16.49 -8.02
N LEU A 218 -0.85 15.74 -6.92
CA LEU A 218 -1.98 15.11 -6.24
C LEU A 218 -2.93 16.18 -5.67
N TYR A 219 -2.41 17.19 -4.99
CA TYR A 219 -3.23 18.30 -4.45
C TYR A 219 -3.65 19.32 -5.49
N GLY A 220 -2.96 19.39 -6.64
CA GLY A 220 -3.40 20.17 -7.79
C GLY A 220 -4.64 19.60 -8.49
N ASN A 221 -5.01 18.36 -8.20
CA ASN A 221 -6.29 17.79 -8.60
C ASN A 221 -7.43 18.48 -7.84
N SER A 222 -8.42 19.01 -8.58
CA SER A 222 -9.50 19.81 -7.99
C SER A 222 -10.33 19.06 -6.95
N THR A 223 -10.45 17.73 -7.04
CA THR A 223 -11.19 16.92 -6.09
C THR A 223 -10.47 16.84 -4.74
N LEU A 224 -9.14 16.67 -4.77
CA LEU A 224 -8.32 16.52 -3.56
C LEU A 224 -7.89 17.87 -2.96
N GLY A 225 -7.76 18.91 -3.80
CA GLY A 225 -7.31 20.24 -3.37
C GLY A 225 -8.16 20.85 -2.27
N SER A 226 -9.46 20.52 -2.20
CA SER A 226 -10.35 20.96 -1.11
C SER A 226 -9.93 20.47 0.28
N LEU A 227 -9.18 19.37 0.37
CA LEU A 227 -8.65 18.85 1.62
C LEU A 227 -7.33 19.52 2.03
N ALA A 228 -6.59 20.12 1.08
CA ALA A 228 -5.30 20.76 1.35
C ALA A 228 -5.43 21.98 2.27
N ASP A 229 -6.58 22.67 2.24
CA ASP A 229 -6.86 23.85 3.05
C ASP A 229 -7.14 23.53 4.53
N THR A 230 -7.32 22.24 4.85
CA THR A 230 -7.46 21.80 6.24
C THR A 230 -6.07 21.55 6.80
N SER A 231 -5.48 22.55 7.48
CA SER A 231 -4.16 22.43 8.10
C SER A 231 -4.08 21.14 8.92
N PRO A 232 -3.27 20.14 8.51
CA PRO A 232 -3.07 18.96 9.33
C PRO A 232 -2.47 19.40 10.67
N ARG A 233 -2.84 18.71 11.76
CA ARG A 233 -2.20 18.95 13.05
C ARG A 233 -0.69 18.76 12.90
N GLN A 234 0.06 19.82 13.14
CA GLN A 234 1.52 19.81 13.10
C GLN A 234 2.14 18.92 14.19
N ASP A 235 1.34 18.54 15.20
CA ASP A 235 1.78 17.77 16.37
C ASP A 235 1.79 16.25 16.16
N CYS A 236 1.28 15.77 15.02
CA CYS A 236 1.15 14.36 14.71
C CYS A 236 2.40 13.77 14.04
N GLU A 237 3.59 13.80 14.67
CA GLU A 237 4.80 13.37 13.93
C GLU A 237 5.83 12.53 14.68
N TYR A 238 5.73 12.32 16.01
CA TYR A 238 6.76 11.52 16.70
C TYR A 238 6.25 10.58 17.80
N SER A 239 5.17 10.92 18.48
CA SER A 239 4.58 10.04 19.50
C SER A 239 3.94 8.80 18.87
N GLU A 240 3.17 8.98 17.79
CA GLU A 240 2.50 7.87 17.10
C GLU A 240 3.51 6.88 16.50
N LEU A 241 4.59 7.35 15.87
CA LEU A 241 5.64 6.46 15.33
C LEU A 241 6.30 5.60 16.42
N LYS A 242 6.54 6.17 17.61
CA LYS A 242 7.09 5.41 18.75
C LYS A 242 6.10 4.37 19.26
N ILE A 243 4.81 4.73 19.31
CA ILE A 243 3.72 3.83 19.72
C ILE A 243 3.61 2.67 18.72
N ILE A 244 3.53 2.97 17.42
CA ILE A 244 3.45 1.98 16.35
C ILE A 244 4.64 1.01 16.41
N ALA A 245 5.87 1.54 16.51
CA ALA A 245 7.06 0.72 16.63
C ALA A 245 7.05 -0.14 17.91
N ALA A 246 6.51 0.35 19.02
CA ALA A 246 6.37 -0.45 20.24
C ALA A 246 5.33 -1.57 20.06
N ILE A 247 4.18 -1.26 19.47
CA ILE A 247 3.11 -2.24 19.19
C ILE A 247 3.62 -3.32 18.24
N HIS A 248 4.20 -2.95 17.09
CA HIS A 248 4.69 -3.95 16.12
C HIS A 248 5.78 -4.83 16.67
N ARG A 249 6.71 -4.31 17.48
CA ARG A 249 7.73 -5.15 18.14
C ARG A 249 7.10 -6.12 19.15
N LYS A 250 6.10 -5.67 19.91
CA LYS A 250 5.33 -6.53 20.82
C LYS A 250 4.61 -7.65 20.06
N ILE A 251 3.92 -7.33 18.96
CA ILE A 251 3.23 -8.31 18.12
C ILE A 251 4.24 -9.28 17.45
N GLN A 252 5.36 -8.75 16.95
CA GLN A 252 6.41 -9.53 16.30
C GLN A 252 7.08 -10.50 17.28
N ASN A 253 7.11 -10.19 18.58
CA ASN A 253 7.53 -11.10 19.65
C ASN A 253 8.90 -11.75 19.36
N GLY A 254 9.87 -10.93 18.91
CA GLY A 254 11.23 -11.37 18.58
C GLY A 254 11.36 -12.27 17.35
N GLN A 255 10.29 -12.52 16.60
CA GLN A 255 10.35 -13.25 15.33
C GLN A 255 11.08 -12.42 14.26
N PRO A 256 11.65 -13.02 13.21
CA PRO A 256 12.34 -12.28 12.16
C PRO A 256 11.39 -11.48 11.24
N ALA A 257 10.09 -11.75 11.27
CA ALA A 257 9.05 -10.98 10.59
C ALA A 257 7.68 -11.38 11.14
N LEU A 258 6.66 -10.55 10.93
CA LEU A 258 5.27 -10.89 11.27
C LEU A 258 4.69 -12.01 10.41
N PHE A 259 5.12 -12.07 9.14
CA PHE A 259 4.86 -13.17 8.22
C PHE A 259 6.15 -13.58 7.52
N GLU A 260 6.40 -14.88 7.43
CA GLU A 260 7.56 -15.44 6.75
C GLU A 260 7.30 -15.59 5.25
N GLY A 261 8.40 -15.72 4.47
CA GLY A 261 8.31 -16.07 3.06
C GLY A 261 8.04 -14.91 2.12
N LEU A 262 7.94 -13.66 2.60
CA LEU A 262 7.81 -12.50 1.71
C LEU A 262 9.00 -12.47 0.74
N LYS A 263 8.70 -12.51 -0.56
CA LYS A 263 9.72 -12.59 -1.60
C LYS A 263 10.61 -11.35 -1.57
N PRO A 264 11.90 -11.50 -1.93
CA PRO A 264 12.85 -10.42 -1.73
C PRO A 264 12.57 -9.16 -2.56
N LEU A 265 11.99 -9.28 -3.75
CA LEU A 265 11.57 -8.15 -4.56
C LEU A 265 10.49 -7.33 -3.83
N GLN A 266 9.40 -7.98 -3.40
CA GLN A 266 8.31 -7.31 -2.70
C GLN A 266 8.74 -6.74 -1.34
N SER A 267 9.70 -7.39 -0.67
CA SER A 267 10.27 -6.92 0.59
C SER A 267 11.00 -5.56 0.48
N GLN A 268 11.31 -5.07 -0.73
CA GLN A 268 11.83 -3.71 -0.90
C GLN A 268 10.82 -2.66 -0.43
N TRP A 269 9.53 -2.93 -0.62
CA TRP A 269 8.45 -2.01 -0.26
C TRP A 269 7.72 -2.43 1.02
N LEU A 270 7.46 -3.73 1.18
CA LEU A 270 6.54 -4.27 2.18
C LEU A 270 7.27 -4.95 3.35
N SER A 271 8.32 -4.32 3.90
CA SER A 271 9.07 -4.92 5.00
C SER A 271 8.18 -5.12 6.24
N LEU A 272 8.08 -6.36 6.73
CA LEU A 272 7.27 -6.76 7.90
C LEU A 272 8.15 -7.06 9.13
N ASN A 273 9.32 -6.44 9.21
CA ASN A 273 10.27 -6.65 10.29
C ASN A 273 10.62 -5.32 10.97
N TYR A 274 10.40 -5.28 12.28
CA TYR A 274 10.47 -4.11 13.15
C TYR A 274 11.52 -4.21 14.25
N ASP A 275 12.19 -5.35 14.39
CA ASP A 275 13.18 -5.64 15.46
C ASP A 275 14.63 -5.74 14.95
N LEU A 276 14.93 -5.20 13.77
CA LEU A 276 16.29 -5.25 13.23
C LEU A 276 17.16 -4.15 13.82
N PRO A 277 18.32 -4.48 14.40
CA PRO A 277 19.38 -3.50 14.66
C PRO A 277 19.73 -2.73 13.38
N ASP A 278 20.07 -1.44 13.49
CA ASP A 278 20.36 -0.56 12.35
C ASP A 278 21.41 -1.16 11.39
N GLU A 279 22.44 -1.83 11.92
CA GLU A 279 23.46 -2.51 11.12
C GLU A 279 22.89 -3.67 10.29
N LEU A 280 21.94 -4.42 10.86
CA LEU A 280 21.28 -5.52 10.17
C LEU A 280 20.27 -5.01 9.14
N GLN A 281 19.60 -3.88 9.42
CA GLN A 281 18.79 -3.18 8.41
C GLN A 281 19.64 -2.75 7.22
N ALA A 282 20.83 -2.19 7.48
CA ALA A 282 21.77 -1.78 6.43
C ALA A 282 22.29 -2.98 5.62
N ALA A 283 22.61 -4.10 6.28
CA ALA A 283 23.04 -5.34 5.63
C ALA A 283 21.92 -5.95 4.77
N ILE A 284 20.68 -5.98 5.27
CA ILE A 284 19.50 -6.42 4.53
C ILE A 284 19.28 -5.52 3.32
N ALA A 285 19.34 -4.20 3.47
CA ALA A 285 19.22 -3.24 2.36
C ALA A 285 20.32 -3.43 1.29
N LYS A 286 21.54 -3.82 1.69
CA LYS A 286 22.62 -4.18 0.75
C LYS A 286 22.29 -5.46 -0.02
N LYS A 287 21.97 -6.56 0.68
CA LYS A 287 21.63 -7.85 0.05
C LYS A 287 20.41 -7.74 -0.87
N ARG A 288 19.42 -6.94 -0.44
CA ARG A 288 18.23 -6.59 -1.21
C ARG A 288 18.56 -5.93 -2.54
N ARG A 289 19.50 -4.97 -2.56
CA ARG A 289 19.99 -4.32 -3.80
C ARG A 289 20.67 -5.32 -4.74
N GLU A 290 21.52 -6.19 -4.20
CA GLU A 290 22.22 -7.21 -5.01
C GLU A 290 21.25 -8.18 -5.67
N LEU A 291 20.21 -8.61 -4.94
CA LEU A 291 19.23 -9.54 -5.48
C LEU A 291 18.31 -8.90 -6.51
N LEU A 292 17.89 -7.66 -6.28
CA LEU A 292 17.12 -6.91 -7.26
C LEU A 292 17.89 -6.74 -8.57
N LYS A 293 19.19 -6.40 -8.48
CA LYS A 293 20.05 -6.28 -9.66
C LYS A 293 19.98 -7.55 -10.51
N LYS A 294 20.12 -8.71 -9.85
CA LYS A 294 20.00 -10.02 -10.50
C LYS A 294 18.59 -10.23 -11.11
N THR A 295 17.52 -9.94 -10.37
CA THR A 295 16.15 -10.10 -10.88
C THR A 295 15.88 -9.23 -12.10
N LEU A 296 16.40 -8.00 -12.13
CA LEU A 296 16.27 -7.11 -13.29
C LEU A 296 17.08 -7.62 -14.48
N GLU A 297 18.30 -8.13 -14.26
CA GLU A 297 19.09 -8.80 -15.30
C GLU A 297 18.35 -10.02 -15.89
N ASP A 298 17.70 -10.83 -15.04
CA ASP A 298 16.92 -12.00 -15.46
C ASP A 298 15.65 -11.60 -16.25
N MET A 299 15.04 -10.45 -15.91
CA MET A 299 13.90 -9.90 -16.66
C MET A 299 14.31 -9.34 -18.03
N ASP A 300 15.46 -8.68 -18.14
CA ASP A 300 15.97 -8.13 -19.42
C ASP A 300 16.31 -9.24 -20.43
N ILE A 301 16.75 -10.42 -19.97
CA ILE A 301 17.04 -11.57 -20.84
C ILE A 301 15.76 -12.19 -21.43
N SER A 302 14.60 -11.98 -20.80
CA SER A 302 13.33 -12.55 -21.26
C SER A 302 12.63 -11.75 -22.37
N HIS A 303 13.17 -10.59 -22.75
CA HIS A 303 12.62 -9.70 -23.78
C HIS A 303 13.60 -9.41 -24.94
N GLY A 304 14.71 -10.17 -25.01
CA GLY A 304 15.68 -10.17 -26.12
C GLY A 304 15.51 -11.35 -27.06
#